data_AF-A0A0M9EB66-F1
#
_entry.id   AF-A0A0M9EB66-F1
#
_cell.length_a   1.000
_cell.length_b   1.000
_cell.length_c   1.000
_cell.angle_alpha   90.00
_cell.angle_beta   90.00
_cell.angle_gamma   90.00
#
_symmetry.space_group_name_H-M   'P 1'
#
loop_
_entity.id
_entity.type
_entity.pdbx_description
1 polymer ?
#
loop_
_entity_poly.entity_id
_entity_poly.type
_entity_poly.pdbx_seq_one_letter_code
_entity_poly.pdbx_strand_id
1 'polypeptide(L)' 'MNLALLQEGYKIIIIPPILRNEYISSLEQCHKNNDTNFIKLIVNAVLES' A
#
# COMPACT_ATOMS: atom_id res chain seq x y z
N MET A 1 0.03 4.65 7.95
CA MET A 1 0.86 3.72 7.14
C MET A 1 2.35 3.96 7.38
N ASN A 2 2.99 4.97 6.78
CA ASN A 2 4.46 5.16 6.87
C ASN A 2 4.99 5.28 8.30
N LEU A 3 4.28 5.97 9.19
CA LEU A 3 4.70 6.06 10.59
C LEU A 3 4.71 4.70 11.29
N ALA A 4 3.67 3.88 11.07
CA ALA A 4 3.59 2.53 11.64
C ALA A 4 4.68 1.62 11.07
N LEU A 5 4.92 1.69 9.76
CA LEU A 5 6.02 0.96 9.11
C LEU A 5 7.38 1.38 9.68
N LEU A 6 7.61 2.67 9.87
CA LEU A 6 8.84 3.19 10.45
C LEU A 6 9.06 2.75 11.90
N GLN A 7 7.99 2.69 12.70
CA GLN A 7 8.03 2.18 14.07
C GLN A 7 8.43 0.70 14.13
N GLU A 8 8.08 -0.08 13.11
CA GLU A 8 8.45 -1.49 12.96
C GLU A 8 9.80 -1.70 12.23
N GLY A 9 10.56 -0.63 11.97
CA GLY A 9 11.90 -0.70 11.38
C GLY A 9 11.93 -0.77 9.85
N TYR A 10 10.81 -0.56 9.16
CA TYR A 10 10.77 -0.45 7.71
C TYR A 10 11.15 0.96 7.25
N LYS A 11 11.63 1.06 6.00
CA LYS A 11 11.88 2.36 5.35
C LYS A 11 10.58 3.08 5.02
N ILE A 12 10.68 4.38 4.78
CA ILE A 12 9.57 5.17 4.24
C ILE A 12 9.31 4.68 2.81
N ILE A 13 8.07 4.24 2.55
CA ILE A 13 7.63 3.86 1.21
C ILE A 13 6.88 5.01 0.53
N ILE A 14 6.99 5.05 -0.79
CA ILE A 14 6.27 5.97 -1.67
C ILE A 14 5.51 5.12 -2.68
N ILE A 15 4.19 5.31 -2.76
CA ILE A 15 3.38 4.69 -3.81
C ILE A 15 3.61 5.51 -5.10
N PRO A 16 4.18 4.93 -6.17
CA PRO A 16 4.45 5.66 -7.39
C PRO A 16 3.18 6.23 -8.02
N PRO A 17 3.22 7.43 -8.62
CA PRO A 17 2.05 8.04 -9.27
C PRO A 17 1.43 7.17 -10.38
N ILE A 18 2.23 6.33 -11.05
CA ILE A 18 1.76 5.38 -12.06
C ILE A 18 0.78 4.34 -11.50
N LEU A 19 0.90 3.99 -10.21
CA LEU A 19 0.01 3.05 -9.52
C LEU A 19 -1.24 3.71 -8.92
N ARG A 20 -1.49 5.01 -9.21
CA ARG A 20 -2.63 5.74 -8.63
C ARG A 20 -3.97 5.05 -8.88
N ASN A 21 -4.20 4.51 -10.07
CA ASN A 21 -5.45 3.85 -10.40
C ASN A 21 -5.63 2.55 -9.60
N GLU A 22 -4.57 1.78 -9.41
CA GLU A 22 -4.58 0.54 -8.62
C GLU A 22 -4.76 0.83 -7.13
N TYR A 23 -4.14 1.90 -6.63
CA TYR A 23 -4.36 2.39 -5.27
C TYR A 23 -5.84 2.74 -5.04
N ILE A 24 -6.47 3.50 -5.94
CA ILE A 24 -7.89 3.88 -5.80
C ILE A 24 -8.79 2.64 -5.89
N SER A 25 -8.58 1.78 -6.90
CA SER A 25 -9.38 0.57 -7.10
C SER A 25 -9.27 -0.41 -5.92
N SER A 26 -8.08 -0.55 -5.32
CA SER A 26 -7.90 -1.40 -4.15
C SER A 26 -8.62 -0.84 -2.92
N LEU A 27 -8.66 0.48 -2.73
CA LEU A 27 -9.45 1.12 -1.66
C LEU A 27 -10.97 0.91 -1.86
N GLU A 28 -11.46 0.99 -3.10
CA GLU A 28 -12.87 0.69 -3.38
C GLU A 28 -13.24 -0.76 -3.05
N GLN A 29 -12.30 -1.69 -3.24
CA GLN A 29 -12.48 -3.10 -2.85
C GLN A 29 -12.44 -3.29 -1.34
N CYS A 30 -11.65 -2.50 -0.60
CA CYS A 30 -11.66 -2.51 0.87
C CYS A 30 -13.06 -2.21 1.43
N HIS A 31 -13.82 -1.29 0.80
CA HIS A 31 -15.21 -1.01 1.20
C HIS A 31 -16.15 -2.22 1.04
N LYS A 32 -15.77 -3.21 0.23
CA LYS A 32 -16.49 -4.48 0.04
C LYS A 32 -15.89 -5.61 0.90
N ASN A 33 -15.16 -5.27 1.97
CA ASN A 33 -14.45 -6.19 2.84
C ASN A 33 -13.38 -7.04 2.13
N ASN A 34 -12.77 -6.51 1.06
CA ASN A 34 -11.63 -7.14 0.39
C ASN A 34 -10.43 -6.18 0.38
N ASP A 35 -9.58 -6.32 1.38
CA ASP A 35 -8.36 -5.53 1.59
C ASP A 35 -7.09 -6.16 1.02
N THR A 36 -7.19 -7.37 0.47
CA THR A 36 -6.04 -8.16 0.01
C THR A 36 -5.22 -7.41 -1.04
N ASN A 37 -5.89 -6.75 -2.00
CA ASN A 37 -5.23 -6.02 -3.07
C ASN A 37 -4.53 -4.75 -2.56
N PHE A 38 -5.12 -4.08 -1.57
CA PHE A 38 -4.50 -2.92 -0.94
C PHE A 38 -3.24 -3.34 -0.16
N ILE A 39 -3.33 -4.41 0.64
CA ILE A 39 -2.18 -4.95 1.38
C ILE A 39 -1.06 -5.36 0.43
N LYS A 40 -1.36 -6.06 -0.67
CA LYS A 40 -0.37 -6.44 -1.69
C LYS A 40 0.33 -5.22 -2.29
N LEU A 41 -0.41 -4.15 -2.58
CA LEU A 41 0.17 -2.92 -3.11
C LEU A 41 1.16 -2.29 -2.13
N ILE A 42 0.85 -2.30 -0.82
CA ILE A 42 1.77 -1.82 0.22
C ILE A 42 3.00 -2.72 0.33
N VAL A 43 2.81 -4.05 0.37
CA VAL A 43 3.93 -5.02 0.45
C VAL A 43 4.88 -4.88 -0.73
N ASN A 44 4.36 -4.75 -1.95
CA ASN A 44 5.19 -4.53 -3.13
C ASN A 44 5.99 -3.23 -3.02
N ALA A 45 5.36 -2.14 -2.56
CA ALA A 45 6.06 -0.87 -2.36
C ALA A 45 7.16 -0.95 -1.28
N VAL A 46 7.01 -1.81 -0.27
CA VAL A 46 8.06 -2.10 0.74
C VAL A 46 9.20 -2.92 0.13
N LEU A 47 8.89 -3.96 -0.65
CA LEU A 47 9.90 -4.84 -1.26
C LEU A 47 10.82 -4.12 -2.25
N GLU A 48 10.28 -3.14 -2.97
CA GLU A 48 11.01 -2.34 -3.98
C GLU A 48 11.82 -1.16 -3.37
N SER A 49 11.83 -0.99 -2.04
CA SER A 49 12.41 0.18 -1.33
C SER A 49 13.71 -0.07 -0.55
#